data_AF-A0A2V6L369-F1
#
_entry.id   AF-A0A2V6L369-F1
#
_cell.length_a   1.000
_cell.length_b   1.000
_cell.length_c   1.000
_cell.angle_alpha   90.00
_cell.angle_beta   90.00
_cell.angle_gamma   90.00
#
_symmetry.space_group_name_H-M   'P 1'
#
loop_
_entity.id
_entity.type
_entity.pdbx_description
1 polymer ?
#
loop_
_entity_poly.entity_id
_entity_poly.type
_entity_poly.pdbx_seq_one_letter_code
_entity_poly.pdbx_strand_id
1 'polypeptide(L)'
;MGEQEIVDFLNHLATKRNVSASTQNQALSALLFLHQQFLDRKLGRLDATLRASKPARVPVVLTRAEVRALLAHVRPPYRLMAELLYGSGLRLLECLRLRVKDIDFGYSRIVVRSGKGEKDRVTMLPGRLRQALKEHLAHAKAVHERDVQSGFGSVHLPDALQRKYPNAHRAWMWQYVFPAAKRSIDPISSRVQRHHVSEKLL
;
A
#
# COMPACT_ATOMS: atom_id res chain seq x y z
N MET A 1 20.23 21.94 -17.38
CA MET A 1 20.54 20.91 -18.38
C MET A 1 19.76 21.17 -19.66
N GLY A 2 20.39 21.04 -20.83
CA GLY A 2 19.74 21.10 -22.14
C GLY A 2 19.21 19.74 -22.61
N GLU A 3 18.48 19.71 -23.72
CA GLU A 3 17.93 18.48 -24.31
C GLU A 3 19.01 17.45 -24.68
N GLN A 4 20.14 17.92 -25.21
CA GLN A 4 21.27 17.07 -25.55
C GLN A 4 21.89 16.41 -24.31
N GLU A 5 22.05 17.16 -23.22
CA GLU A 5 22.60 16.62 -21.97
C GLU A 5 21.66 15.58 -21.34
N ILE A 6 20.34 15.73 -21.53
CA ILE A 6 19.36 14.72 -21.11
C ILE A 6 19.52 13.45 -21.95
N VAL A 7 19.65 13.57 -23.27
CA VAL A 7 19.87 12.43 -24.17
C VAL A 7 21.17 11.70 -23.80
N ASP A 8 22.26 12.45 -23.61
CA ASP A 8 23.57 11.89 -23.27
C ASP A 8 23.54 11.19 -21.91
N PHE A 9 22.85 11.77 -20.92
CA PHE A 9 22.65 11.13 -19.62
C PHE A 9 21.84 9.83 -19.74
N LEU A 10 20.73 9.82 -20.49
CA LEU A 10 19.93 8.61 -20.69
C LEU A 10 20.70 7.54 -21.47
N ASN A 11 21.51 7.92 -22.45
CA ASN A 11 22.39 7.01 -23.18
C ASN A 11 23.51 6.46 -22.28
N HIS A 12 24.08 7.28 -21.40
CA HIS A 12 25.03 6.83 -20.40
C HIS A 12 24.39 5.79 -19.46
N LEU A 13 23.16 6.02 -19.02
CA LEU A 13 22.42 5.05 -18.22
C LEU A 13 22.23 3.72 -18.97
N ALA A 14 21.85 3.76 -20.24
CA ALA A 14 21.61 2.56 -21.04
C ALA A 14 22.90 1.80 -21.39
N THR A 15 23.96 2.51 -21.80
CA THR A 15 25.15 1.87 -22.40
C THR A 15 26.30 1.67 -21.41
N LYS A 16 26.51 2.60 -20.47
CA LYS A 16 27.63 2.54 -19.51
C LYS A 16 27.20 1.94 -18.17
N ARG A 17 25.99 2.26 -17.72
CA ARG A 17 25.41 1.71 -16.48
C ARG A 17 24.55 0.47 -16.70
N ASN A 18 24.23 0.15 -17.96
CA ASN A 18 23.43 -1.02 -18.36
C ASN A 18 22.12 -1.16 -17.58
N VAL A 19 21.44 -0.03 -17.31
CA VAL A 19 20.22 -0.03 -16.50
C VAL A 19 19.04 -0.59 -17.28
N SER A 20 18.02 -1.07 -16.57
CA SER A 20 16.79 -1.53 -17.21
C SER A 20 16.05 -0.39 -17.93
N ALA A 21 15.29 -0.74 -18.98
CA ALA A 21 14.37 0.18 -19.64
C ALA A 21 13.44 0.94 -18.67
N SER A 22 13.01 0.27 -17.59
CA SER A 22 12.16 0.89 -16.55
C SER A 22 12.90 1.98 -15.80
N THR A 23 14.18 1.75 -15.48
CA THR A 23 15.02 2.70 -14.77
C THR A 23 15.29 3.93 -15.64
N GLN A 24 15.60 3.73 -16.93
CA GLN A 24 15.79 4.82 -17.88
C GLN A 24 14.51 5.65 -18.08
N ASN A 25 13.35 4.99 -18.26
CA ASN A 25 12.06 5.67 -18.41
C ASN A 25 11.66 6.45 -17.14
N GLN A 26 11.99 5.94 -15.95
CA GLN A 26 11.79 6.65 -14.69
C GLN A 26 12.68 7.89 -14.59
N ALA A 27 13.95 7.79 -14.99
CA ALA A 27 14.87 8.91 -15.03
C ALA A 27 14.40 10.00 -16.03
N LEU A 28 13.98 9.60 -17.24
CA LEU A 28 13.38 10.51 -18.21
C LEU A 28 12.13 11.20 -17.64
N SER A 29 11.24 10.46 -16.97
CA SER A 29 10.04 11.03 -16.35
C SER A 29 10.38 12.03 -15.25
N ALA A 30 11.41 11.76 -14.44
CA ALA A 30 11.88 12.67 -13.40
C ALA A 30 12.48 13.96 -14.00
N LEU A 31 13.27 13.85 -15.07
CA LEU A 31 13.86 15.00 -15.77
C LEU A 31 12.79 15.86 -16.45
N LEU A 32 11.83 15.24 -17.13
CA LEU A 32 10.68 15.96 -17.70
C LEU A 32 9.89 16.71 -16.62
N PHE A 33 9.63 16.06 -15.48
CA PHE A 33 8.93 16.67 -14.34
C PHE A 33 9.72 17.84 -13.74
N LEU A 34 11.02 17.67 -13.50
CA LEU A 34 11.90 18.74 -13.01
C LEU A 34 11.85 19.98 -13.90
N HIS A 35 12.01 19.77 -15.21
CA HIS A 35 12.03 20.85 -16.19
C HIS A 35 10.70 21.58 -16.31
N GLN A 36 9.60 20.84 -16.30
CA GLN A 36 8.26 21.42 -16.45
C GLN A 36 7.73 22.09 -15.19
N GLN A 37 8.06 21.58 -13.99
CA GLN A 37 7.43 22.03 -12.74
C GLN A 37 8.31 22.98 -11.91
N PHE A 38 9.62 22.94 -12.08
CA PHE A 38 10.54 23.74 -11.26
C PHE A 38 11.41 24.70 -12.06
N LEU A 39 11.59 24.43 -13.36
CA LEU A 39 12.44 25.27 -14.23
C LEU A 39 11.63 26.06 -15.27
N ASP A 40 10.30 25.95 -15.25
CA ASP A 40 9.35 26.57 -16.19
C ASP A 40 9.76 26.44 -17.67
N ARG A 41 10.49 25.36 -17.99
CA ARG A 41 11.07 25.13 -19.30
C ARG A 41 10.44 23.89 -19.90
N LYS A 42 9.62 24.08 -20.93
CA LYS A 42 9.19 22.98 -21.79
C LYS A 42 10.39 22.52 -22.61
N LEU A 43 10.90 21.34 -22.29
CA LEU A 43 11.75 20.59 -23.20
C LEU A 43 10.93 20.30 -24.46
N GLY A 44 11.52 20.44 -25.65
CA GLY A 44 10.91 20.12 -26.93
C GLY A 44 10.57 18.64 -27.07
N ARG A 45 10.35 18.18 -28.31
CA ARG A 45 10.15 16.74 -28.57
C ARG A 45 11.48 16.00 -28.37
N LEU A 46 11.75 15.61 -27.13
CA LEU A 46 12.64 14.49 -26.85
C LEU A 46 12.01 13.27 -27.55
N ASP A 47 12.67 12.81 -28.61
CA ASP A 47 12.09 11.82 -29.52
C ASP A 47 11.57 10.57 -28.80
N ALA A 48 10.50 9.98 -29.34
CA ALA A 48 9.91 8.75 -28.83
C ALA A 48 10.91 7.58 -28.77
N THR A 49 12.03 7.69 -29.50
CA THR A 49 13.17 6.76 -29.51
C THR A 49 13.95 6.70 -28.18
N LEU A 50 13.84 7.72 -27.32
CA LEU A 50 14.47 7.72 -25.99
C LEU A 50 13.73 6.86 -24.96
N ARG A 51 12.46 6.53 -25.23
CA ARG A 51 11.71 5.61 -24.38
C ARG A 51 12.12 4.19 -24.71
N ALA A 52 12.87 3.57 -23.82
CA ALA A 52 13.22 2.17 -23.97
C ALA A 52 11.96 1.31 -23.92
N SER A 53 11.70 0.58 -25.00
CA SER A 53 10.60 -0.37 -25.10
C SER A 53 10.96 -1.66 -24.36
N LYS A 54 10.00 -2.20 -23.61
CA LYS A 54 10.15 -3.46 -22.89
C LYS A 54 9.35 -4.54 -23.61
N PRO A 55 9.90 -5.75 -23.84
CA PRO A 55 9.09 -6.87 -24.25
C PRO A 55 8.03 -7.15 -23.16
N ALA A 56 6.76 -7.25 -23.58
CA ALA A 56 5.66 -7.60 -22.68
C ALA A 56 5.89 -9.02 -22.15
N ARG A 57 6.14 -9.14 -20.84
CA ARG A 57 6.23 -10.45 -20.18
C ARG A 57 4.84 -10.86 -19.72
N VAL A 58 4.45 -12.08 -20.04
CA VAL A 58 3.21 -12.67 -19.53
C VAL A 58 3.35 -12.81 -18.00
N PRO A 59 2.36 -12.38 -17.20
CA PRO A 59 2.39 -12.59 -15.76
C PRO A 59 2.46 -14.08 -15.44
N VAL A 60 3.41 -14.48 -14.61
CA VAL A 60 3.45 -15.83 -14.04
C VAL A 60 2.41 -15.88 -12.92
N VAL A 61 1.43 -16.77 -13.06
CA VAL A 61 0.36 -16.95 -12.08
C VAL A 61 0.46 -18.35 -11.47
N LEU A 62 0.22 -18.44 -10.16
CA LEU A 62 0.16 -19.72 -9.46
C LEU A 62 -1.16 -20.43 -9.72
N THR A 63 -1.10 -21.73 -9.89
CA THR A 63 -2.27 -22.61 -9.89
C THR A 63 -2.90 -22.67 -8.49
N ARG A 64 -4.15 -23.13 -8.42
CA ARG A 64 -4.86 -23.31 -7.13
C ARG A 64 -4.14 -24.29 -6.20
N ALA A 65 -3.45 -25.29 -6.74
CA ALA A 65 -2.69 -26.27 -5.98
C ALA A 65 -1.42 -25.64 -5.36
N GLU A 66 -0.67 -24.87 -6.16
CA GLU A 66 0.51 -24.14 -5.68
C GLU A 66 0.14 -23.10 -4.62
N VAL A 67 -0.95 -22.34 -4.83
CA VAL A 67 -1.43 -21.40 -3.81
C VAL A 67 -1.78 -22.11 -2.51
N ARG A 68 -2.44 -23.27 -2.57
CA ARG A 68 -2.77 -24.05 -1.37
C ARG A 68 -1.51 -24.54 -0.65
N ALA A 69 -0.54 -25.06 -1.40
CA ALA A 69 0.74 -25.50 -0.85
C ALA A 69 1.52 -24.34 -0.21
N LEU A 70 1.54 -23.18 -0.86
CA LEU A 70 2.17 -21.97 -0.34
C LEU A 70 1.49 -21.52 0.97
N LEU A 71 0.17 -21.36 0.96
CA LEU A 71 -0.59 -20.88 2.13
C LEU A 71 -0.51 -21.84 3.33
N ALA A 72 -0.29 -23.13 3.10
CA ALA A 72 -0.08 -24.11 4.17
C ALA A 72 1.19 -23.84 4.99
N HIS A 73 2.21 -23.22 4.40
CA HIS A 73 3.48 -22.89 5.06
C HIS A 73 3.50 -21.48 5.67
N VAL A 74 2.46 -20.66 5.44
CA VAL A 74 2.37 -19.32 6.02
C VAL A 74 1.91 -19.44 7.47
N ARG A 75 2.72 -18.92 8.40
CA ARG A 75 2.42 -18.94 9.84
C ARG A 75 1.44 -17.83 10.24
N PRO A 76 0.61 -18.03 11.28
CA PRO A 76 -0.17 -16.95 11.88
C PRO A 76 0.73 -15.81 12.42
N PRO A 77 0.27 -14.54 12.41
CA PRO A 77 -1.02 -14.06 11.89
C PRO A 77 -1.02 -13.79 10.37
N TYR A 78 0.12 -13.95 9.69
CA TYR A 78 0.30 -13.56 8.28
C TYR A 78 -0.55 -14.38 7.31
N ARG A 79 -0.93 -15.61 7.70
CA ARG A 79 -1.79 -16.48 6.89
C ARG A 79 -3.13 -15.82 6.53
N LEU A 80 -3.78 -15.16 7.50
CA LEU A 80 -5.06 -14.48 7.25
C LEU A 80 -4.89 -13.33 6.24
N MET A 81 -3.77 -12.60 6.32
CA MET A 81 -3.46 -11.54 5.35
C MET A 81 -3.22 -12.12 3.95
N ALA A 82 -2.41 -13.18 3.84
CA ALA A 82 -2.15 -13.86 2.57
C ALA A 82 -3.44 -14.43 1.93
N GLU A 83 -4.32 -15.01 2.75
CA GLU A 83 -5.61 -15.52 2.30
C GLU A 83 -6.57 -14.40 1.85
N LEU A 84 -6.53 -13.22 2.50
CA LEU A 84 -7.28 -12.04 2.07
C LEU A 84 -6.75 -11.44 0.77
N LEU A 85 -5.43 -11.33 0.62
CA LEU A 85 -4.77 -10.87 -0.61
C LEU A 85 -5.22 -11.73 -1.80
N TYR A 86 -5.12 -13.05 -1.65
CA TYR A 86 -5.52 -14.01 -2.69
C TYR A 86 -7.04 -14.02 -2.93
N GLY A 87 -7.84 -14.12 -1.86
CA GLY A 87 -9.29 -14.30 -1.96
C GLY A 87 -10.06 -13.04 -2.34
N SER A 88 -9.50 -11.86 -2.08
CA SER A 88 -10.18 -10.57 -2.26
C SER A 88 -9.49 -9.68 -3.31
N GLY A 89 -8.37 -10.12 -3.90
CA GLY A 89 -7.63 -9.35 -4.90
C GLY A 89 -7.14 -7.99 -4.38
N LEU A 90 -6.75 -7.95 -3.11
CA LEU A 90 -6.17 -6.76 -2.48
C LEU A 90 -4.69 -6.65 -2.86
N ARG A 91 -4.21 -5.42 -3.06
CA ARG A 91 -2.76 -5.17 -3.06
C ARG A 91 -2.21 -5.24 -1.64
N LEU A 92 -0.91 -5.48 -1.50
CA LEU A 92 -0.25 -5.57 -0.19
C LEU A 92 -0.60 -4.39 0.72
N LEU A 93 -0.38 -3.16 0.25
CA LEU A 93 -0.69 -1.96 1.02
C LEU A 93 -2.18 -1.72 1.25
N GLU A 94 -3.06 -2.17 0.35
CA GLU A 94 -4.51 -2.11 0.55
C GLU A 94 -4.94 -3.02 1.71
N CYS A 95 -4.37 -4.23 1.79
CA CYS A 95 -4.63 -5.16 2.88
C CYS A 95 -4.07 -4.65 4.22
N LEU A 96 -2.82 -4.17 4.24
CA LEU A 96 -2.17 -3.72 5.47
C LEU A 96 -2.84 -2.46 6.04
N ARG A 97 -3.27 -1.53 5.17
CA ARG A 97 -3.90 -0.27 5.59
C ARG A 97 -5.40 -0.38 5.86
N LEU A 98 -5.99 -1.56 5.67
CA LEU A 98 -7.41 -1.78 5.86
C LEU A 98 -7.84 -1.37 7.27
N ARG A 99 -8.93 -0.60 7.39
CA ARG A 99 -9.50 -0.21 8.68
C ARG A 99 -10.68 -1.10 9.04
N VAL A 100 -11.00 -1.18 10.32
CA VAL A 100 -12.13 -2.01 10.81
C VAL A 100 -13.45 -1.63 10.12
N LYS A 101 -13.72 -0.33 9.94
CA LYS A 101 -14.92 0.17 9.25
C LYS A 101 -15.05 -0.24 7.78
N ASP A 102 -13.94 -0.66 7.16
CA ASP A 102 -13.92 -0.98 5.73
C ASP A 102 -14.39 -2.42 5.46
N ILE A 103 -14.56 -3.24 6.51
CA ILE A 103 -15.07 -4.60 6.41
C ILE A 103 -16.56 -4.61 6.72
N ASP A 104 -17.36 -5.01 5.72
CA ASP A 104 -18.78 -5.24 5.87
C ASP A 104 -19.08 -6.73 5.88
N PHE A 105 -19.33 -7.27 7.07
CA PHE A 105 -19.70 -8.67 7.23
C PHE A 105 -21.13 -8.95 6.75
N GLY A 106 -22.04 -7.98 6.76
CA GLY A 106 -23.42 -8.17 6.33
C GLY A 106 -23.50 -8.42 4.83
N TYR A 107 -22.89 -7.53 4.05
CA TYR A 107 -22.83 -7.64 2.60
C TYR A 107 -21.67 -8.52 2.09
N SER A 108 -20.81 -9.02 2.98
CA SER A 108 -19.59 -9.78 2.64
C SER A 108 -18.70 -9.03 1.65
N ARG A 109 -18.36 -7.79 2.01
CA ARG A 109 -17.61 -6.85 1.16
C ARG A 109 -16.47 -6.20 1.95
N ILE A 110 -15.44 -5.80 1.21
CA ILE A 110 -14.33 -4.98 1.69
C ILE A 110 -14.30 -3.71 0.85
N VAL A 111 -14.30 -2.56 1.50
CA VAL A 111 -14.16 -1.26 0.84
C VAL A 111 -12.70 -0.85 0.84
N VAL A 112 -12.07 -0.86 -0.33
CA VAL A 112 -10.70 -0.37 -0.50
C VAL A 112 -10.76 1.13 -0.71
N ARG A 113 -10.24 1.88 0.26
CA ARG A 113 -10.15 3.35 0.22
C ARG A 113 -8.90 3.81 -0.50
N SER A 114 -8.98 4.93 -1.24
CA SER A 114 -7.84 5.54 -1.94
C SER A 114 -7.08 4.53 -2.82
N GLY A 115 -7.82 3.80 -3.66
CA GLY A 115 -7.25 2.96 -4.70
C GLY A 115 -6.53 3.77 -5.77
N LYS A 116 -6.19 3.14 -6.90
CA LYS A 116 -5.52 3.83 -8.02
C LYS A 116 -6.31 5.08 -8.44
N GLY A 117 -5.67 6.26 -8.39
CA GLY A 117 -6.28 7.53 -8.75
C GLY A 117 -7.25 8.09 -7.69
N GLU A 118 -7.05 7.77 -6.40
CA GLU A 118 -7.89 8.20 -5.27
C GLU A 118 -9.36 7.75 -5.39
N LYS A 119 -9.60 6.65 -6.10
CA LYS A 119 -10.93 6.06 -6.25
C LYS A 119 -11.12 4.91 -5.26
N ASP A 120 -12.23 4.98 -4.54
CA ASP A 120 -12.69 3.87 -3.73
C ASP A 120 -13.20 2.74 -4.63
N ARG A 121 -12.95 1.50 -4.23
CA ARG A 121 -13.52 0.31 -4.88
C ARG A 121 -14.01 -0.69 -3.85
N VAL A 122 -14.99 -1.49 -4.23
CA VAL A 122 -15.48 -2.60 -3.41
C VAL A 122 -14.93 -3.90 -3.97
N THR A 123 -14.49 -4.78 -3.07
CA THR A 123 -14.16 -6.17 -3.39
C THR A 123 -14.91 -7.12 -2.45
N MET A 124 -14.89 -8.41 -2.77
CA MET A 124 -15.57 -9.44 -1.97
C MET A 124 -14.76 -9.81 -0.72
N LEU A 125 -15.48 -10.13 0.37
CA LEU A 125 -14.91 -10.79 1.55
C LEU A 125 -15.14 -12.32 1.40
N PRO A 126 -14.09 -13.15 1.33
CA PRO A 126 -14.26 -14.60 1.21
C PRO A 126 -15.03 -15.19 2.39
N GLY A 127 -16.12 -15.92 2.10
CA GLY A 127 -16.98 -16.51 3.12
C GLY A 127 -16.22 -17.35 4.15
N ARG A 128 -15.25 -18.16 3.68
CA ARG A 128 -14.41 -19.01 4.53
C ARG A 128 -13.55 -18.24 5.55
N LEU A 129 -13.24 -16.97 5.27
CA LEU A 129 -12.39 -16.13 6.13
C LEU A 129 -13.19 -15.31 7.13
N ARG A 130 -14.54 -15.28 7.04
CA ARG A 130 -15.38 -14.43 7.89
C ARG A 130 -15.17 -14.73 9.37
N GLN A 131 -15.13 -16.01 9.74
CA GLN A 131 -14.99 -16.40 11.14
C GLN A 131 -13.58 -16.09 11.68
N ALA A 132 -12.53 -16.50 10.97
CA ALA A 132 -11.14 -16.19 11.32
C ALA A 132 -10.89 -14.67 11.43
N LEU A 133 -11.51 -13.87 10.53
CA LEU A 133 -11.39 -12.42 10.58
C LEU A 133 -12.12 -11.81 11.78
N LYS A 134 -13.29 -12.35 12.18
CA LYS A 134 -13.98 -11.90 13.40
C LYS A 134 -13.14 -12.19 14.66
N GLU A 135 -12.56 -13.38 14.75
CA GLU A 135 -11.68 -13.77 15.87
C GLU A 135 -10.44 -12.88 15.94
N HIS A 136 -9.80 -12.65 14.80
CA HIS A 136 -8.67 -11.72 14.69
C HIS A 136 -9.05 -10.30 15.12
N LEU A 137 -10.20 -9.78 14.65
CA LEU A 137 -10.69 -8.47 15.06
C LEU A 137 -10.99 -8.38 16.56
N ALA A 138 -11.51 -9.45 17.18
CA ALA A 138 -11.72 -9.49 18.62
C ALA A 138 -10.40 -9.37 19.38
N HIS A 139 -9.35 -10.09 18.95
CA HIS A 139 -8.02 -9.97 19.52
C HIS A 139 -7.43 -8.56 19.34
N ALA A 140 -7.52 -8.01 18.13
CA ALA A 140 -7.06 -6.66 17.83
C ALA A 140 -7.82 -5.60 18.66
N LYS A 141 -9.11 -5.80 18.91
CA LYS A 141 -9.92 -4.92 19.78
C LYS A 141 -9.45 -4.96 21.22
N ALA A 142 -9.17 -6.14 21.77
CA ALA A 142 -8.63 -6.27 23.11
C ALA A 142 -7.23 -5.63 23.27
N VAL A 143 -6.41 -5.64 22.21
CA VAL A 143 -5.14 -4.88 22.18
C VAL A 143 -5.41 -3.37 22.21
N HIS A 144 -6.34 -2.90 21.38
CA HIS A 144 -6.73 -1.48 21.32
C HIS A 144 -7.29 -0.98 22.65
N GLU A 145 -8.18 -1.74 23.29
CA GLU A 145 -8.77 -1.37 24.59
C GLU A 145 -7.71 -1.25 25.69
N ARG A 146 -6.72 -2.17 25.73
CA ARG A 146 -5.57 -2.06 26.63
C ARG A 146 -4.71 -0.82 26.36
N ASP A 147 -4.46 -0.52 25.09
CA ASP A 147 -3.71 0.68 24.72
C ASP A 147 -4.48 1.95 25.15
N VAL A 148 -5.79 2.01 24.94
CA VAL A 148 -6.66 3.13 25.36
C VAL A 148 -6.62 3.33 26.87
N GLN A 149 -6.76 2.25 27.66
CA GLN A 149 -6.66 2.28 29.11
C GLN A 149 -5.30 2.78 29.61
N SER A 150 -4.24 2.49 28.85
CA SER A 150 -2.87 2.93 29.13
C SER A 150 -2.58 4.37 28.68
N GLY A 151 -3.59 5.13 28.21
CA GLY A 151 -3.42 6.50 27.72
C GLY A 151 -3.04 6.62 26.24
N PHE A 152 -2.99 5.52 25.49
CA PHE A 152 -2.67 5.48 24.06
C PHE A 152 -3.95 5.20 23.23
N GLY A 153 -3.83 4.36 22.19
CA GLY A 153 -4.93 3.96 21.32
C GLY A 153 -5.29 4.99 20.25
N SER A 154 -4.44 5.99 20.01
CA SER A 154 -4.57 6.85 18.84
C SER A 154 -4.10 6.11 17.57
N VAL A 155 -4.59 6.55 16.42
CA VAL A 155 -4.06 6.17 15.11
C VAL A 155 -3.96 7.37 14.18
N HIS A 156 -3.00 7.34 13.26
CA HIS A 156 -2.87 8.38 12.25
C HIS A 156 -4.16 8.50 11.42
N LEU A 157 -4.67 9.73 11.31
CA LEU A 157 -5.74 10.13 10.42
C LEU A 157 -5.25 11.30 9.57
N PRO A 158 -5.68 11.43 8.30
CA PRO A 158 -5.39 12.61 7.50
C PRO A 158 -5.88 13.89 8.19
N ASP A 159 -5.12 14.99 8.11
CA ASP A 159 -5.36 16.23 8.87
C ASP A 159 -6.78 16.80 8.69
N ALA A 160 -7.31 16.76 7.46
CA ALA A 160 -8.67 17.22 7.18
C ALA A 160 -9.72 16.40 7.95
N LEU A 161 -9.51 15.09 8.07
CA LEU A 161 -10.40 14.18 8.76
C LEU A 161 -10.28 14.32 10.28
N GLN A 162 -9.05 14.48 10.80
CA GLN A 162 -8.80 14.72 12.22
C GLN A 162 -9.45 16.04 12.70
N ARG A 163 -9.37 17.10 11.90
CA ARG A 163 -10.05 18.38 12.21
C ARG A 163 -11.57 18.23 12.23
N LYS A 164 -12.14 17.51 11.25
CA LYS A 164 -13.59 17.30 11.15
C LYS A 164 -14.13 16.39 12.26
N TYR A 165 -13.36 15.38 12.67
CA TYR A 165 -13.74 14.41 13.70
C TYR A 165 -12.61 14.25 14.75
N PRO A 166 -12.52 15.17 15.72
CA PRO A 166 -11.41 15.22 16.68
C PRO A 166 -11.18 13.92 17.44
N ASN A 167 -12.24 13.14 17.72
CA ASN A 167 -12.16 11.90 18.50
C ASN A 167 -12.06 10.62 17.64
N ALA A 168 -12.11 10.73 16.31
CA ALA A 168 -12.12 9.56 15.42
C ALA A 168 -10.86 8.70 15.55
N HIS A 169 -9.72 9.32 15.84
CA HIS A 169 -8.42 8.64 15.92
C HIS A 169 -8.35 7.59 17.04
N ARG A 170 -9.22 7.65 18.05
CA ARG A 170 -9.30 6.64 19.14
C ARG A 170 -10.44 5.65 18.96
N ALA A 171 -11.35 5.91 18.03
CA ALA A 171 -12.49 5.05 17.80
C ALA A 171 -12.06 3.74 17.13
N TRP A 172 -12.65 2.63 17.58
CA TRP A 172 -12.33 1.28 17.12
C TRP A 172 -12.44 1.14 15.59
N MET A 173 -13.49 1.73 15.01
CA MET A 173 -13.78 1.66 13.58
C MET A 173 -12.63 2.20 12.69
N TRP A 174 -11.79 3.09 13.22
CA TRP A 174 -10.66 3.70 12.50
C TRP A 174 -9.33 2.96 12.72
N GLN A 175 -9.28 1.98 13.62
CA GLN A 175 -8.07 1.21 13.85
C GLN A 175 -7.76 0.30 12.65
N TYR A 176 -6.48 -0.05 12.50
CA TYR A 176 -6.07 -1.00 11.48
C TYR A 176 -6.60 -2.39 11.82
N VAL A 177 -7.03 -3.13 10.79
CA VAL A 177 -7.40 -4.54 10.93
C VAL A 177 -6.18 -5.35 11.38
N PHE A 178 -5.00 -5.03 10.84
CA PHE A 178 -3.73 -5.67 11.18
C PHE A 178 -2.79 -4.67 11.87
N PRO A 179 -2.97 -4.39 13.17
CA PRO A 179 -2.12 -3.46 13.89
C PRO A 179 -0.72 -4.06 14.13
N ALA A 180 0.30 -3.22 14.12
CA ALA A 180 1.66 -3.60 14.45
C ALA A 180 1.76 -4.11 15.91
N ALA A 181 2.63 -5.09 16.14
CA ALA A 181 2.84 -5.69 17.46
C ALA A 181 3.40 -4.69 18.49
N LYS A 182 4.18 -3.70 18.03
CA LYS A 182 4.74 -2.62 18.86
C LYS A 182 4.10 -1.29 18.46
N ARG A 183 3.99 -0.39 19.44
CA ARG A 183 3.68 1.02 19.21
C ARG A 183 4.93 1.71 18.67
N SER A 184 4.73 2.77 17.90
CA SER A 184 5.78 3.63 17.37
C SER A 184 5.37 5.09 17.49
N ILE A 185 6.34 5.98 17.46
CA ILE A 185 6.09 7.42 17.35
C ILE A 185 5.70 7.71 15.90
N ASP A 186 4.57 8.38 15.72
CA ASP A 186 4.16 8.89 14.42
C ASP A 186 5.04 10.07 14.00
N PRO A 187 5.70 10.04 12.84
CA PRO A 187 6.60 11.13 12.44
C PRO A 187 5.85 12.45 12.16
N ILE A 188 4.54 12.40 11.91
CA ILE A 188 3.72 13.58 11.60
C ILE A 188 3.11 14.16 12.87
N SER A 189 2.38 13.36 13.65
CA SER A 189 1.68 13.85 14.84
C SER A 189 2.51 13.80 16.13
N SER A 190 3.70 13.19 16.11
CA SER A 190 4.55 12.93 17.30
C SER A 190 3.88 12.10 18.40
N ARG A 191 2.72 11.48 18.10
CA ARG A 191 1.98 10.64 19.06
C ARG A 191 2.50 9.21 19.05
N VAL A 192 2.47 8.57 20.22
CA VAL A 192 2.74 7.13 20.32
C VAL A 192 1.48 6.36 19.94
N GLN A 193 1.55 5.60 18.85
CA GLN A 193 0.41 4.87 18.30
C GLN A 193 0.81 3.56 17.64
N ARG A 194 -0.18 2.70 17.35
CA ARG A 194 0.04 1.52 16.51
C ARG A 194 -0.17 1.89 15.05
N HIS A 195 0.83 1.58 14.23
CA HIS A 195 0.66 1.56 12.79
C HIS A 195 0.09 0.21 12.32
N HIS A 196 -0.09 0.01 11.02
CA HIS A 196 -0.31 -1.32 10.49
C HIS A 196 0.98 -2.17 10.53
N VAL A 197 0.83 -3.49 10.46
CA VAL A 197 1.96 -4.43 10.31
C VAL A 197 2.86 -4.00 9.14
N SER A 198 4.18 -4.10 9.35
CA SER A 198 5.17 -3.73 8.34
C SER A 198 5.10 -4.65 7.14
N GLU A 199 5.22 -4.08 5.93
CA GLU A 199 5.28 -4.82 4.68
C GLU A 199 6.47 -5.80 4.59
N LYS A 200 7.51 -5.60 5.41
CA LYS A 200 8.68 -6.48 5.46
C LYS A 200 8.43 -7.80 6.20
N LEU A 201 7.28 -7.95 6.85
CA LEU A 201 6.93 -9.13 7.65
C LEU A 201 6.08 -10.15 6.86
N LEU A 202 5.64 -9.79 5.66
CA LEU A 202 4.85 -10.60 4.73
C LEU A 202 5.71 -10.98 3.53
#